data_AF-A0A376VV85-F1
#
_entry.id   AF-A0A376VV85-F1
#
_cell.length_a   1.000
_cell.length_b   1.000
_cell.length_c   1.000
_cell.angle_alpha   90.00
_cell.angle_beta   90.00
_cell.angle_gamma   90.00
#
_symmetry.space_group_name_H-M   'P 1'
#
loop_
_entity.id
_entity.type
_entity.pdbx_description
1 polymer ?
#
loop_
_entity_poly.entity_id
_entity_poly.type
_entity_poly.pdbx_seq_one_letter_code
_entity_poly.pdbx_strand_id
1 'polypeptide(L)'
;MLGARPGNRYFTRRIDTAAELYHAGKVKWLLVSGDNGRKNYDEAPGMQQALIAKGVPAKAIFCDYAGFSTLDSVVRANKVFSENHITIISQEFHNQRAIWLAKQYGIDAIGFNAPDLNMKHGLYTQLREKLARVSAVIDAKILHRQPKYLGPLVMIGPFSEHGCPAKE
;
A
#
# COMPACT_ATOMS: atom_id res chain seq x y z
N MET A 1 0.48 -0.19 -1.99
CA MET A 1 0.38 -0.89 -3.29
C MET A 1 -0.57 -0.15 -4.21
N LEU A 2 -0.09 0.57 -5.22
CA LEU A 2 -0.81 0.90 -6.47
C LEU A 2 -0.02 1.89 -7.33
N GLY A 3 -0.17 1.74 -8.65
CA GLY A 3 0.43 2.57 -9.69
C GLY A 3 0.19 4.06 -9.54
N ALA A 4 1.24 4.74 -9.10
CA ALA A 4 1.42 6.16 -9.26
C ALA A 4 1.46 6.46 -10.76
N ARG A 5 0.35 6.97 -11.29
CA ARG A 5 0.28 7.49 -12.65
C ARG A 5 -0.28 8.90 -12.58
N PRO A 6 0.35 9.90 -13.23
CA PRO A 6 -0.22 11.23 -13.36
C PRO A 6 -1.66 11.14 -13.88
N GLY A 7 -2.61 11.80 -13.22
CA GLY A 7 -4.04 11.77 -13.59
C GLY A 7 -4.85 10.59 -13.03
N ASN A 8 -4.25 9.64 -12.32
CA ASN A 8 -4.98 8.55 -11.67
C ASN A 8 -5.73 9.06 -10.43
N ARG A 9 -7.02 9.33 -10.57
CA ARG A 9 -7.86 9.81 -9.46
C ARG A 9 -7.89 8.86 -8.26
N TYR A 10 -7.76 7.55 -8.45
CA TYR A 10 -7.68 6.60 -7.32
C TYR A 10 -6.36 6.73 -6.55
N PHE A 11 -5.27 7.06 -7.25
CA PHE A 11 -3.99 7.36 -6.62
C PHE A 11 -4.10 8.62 -5.75
N THR A 12 -4.62 9.70 -6.32
CA THR A 12 -4.80 10.97 -5.59
C THR A 12 -5.63 10.77 -4.32
N ARG A 13 -6.76 10.06 -4.40
CA ARG A 13 -7.60 9.76 -3.23
C ARG A 13 -6.86 9.02 -2.12
N ARG A 14 -5.99 8.07 -2.46
CA ARG A 14 -5.19 7.34 -1.45
C ARG A 14 -4.12 8.22 -0.81
N ILE A 15 -3.45 9.06 -1.60
CA ILE A 15 -2.46 10.02 -1.10
C ILE A 15 -3.13 11.03 -0.17
N ASP A 16 -4.28 11.59 -0.57
CA ASP A 16 -5.05 12.52 0.25
C ASP A 16 -5.44 11.86 1.58
N THR A 17 -6.01 10.65 1.52
CA THR A 17 -6.41 9.89 2.71
C THR A 17 -5.23 9.59 3.65
N ALA A 18 -4.08 9.23 3.08
CA ALA A 18 -2.87 8.94 3.86
C ALA A 18 -2.30 10.19 4.54
N ALA A 19 -2.30 11.32 3.85
CA ALA A 19 -1.90 12.60 4.44
C ALA A 19 -2.87 13.03 5.55
N GLU A 20 -4.19 12.89 5.33
CA GLU A 20 -5.21 13.20 6.34
C GLU A 20 -5.04 12.38 7.61
N LEU A 21 -4.83 11.06 7.50
CA LEU A 21 -4.61 10.20 8.66
C LEU A 21 -3.31 10.53 9.41
N TYR A 22 -2.26 10.92 8.69
CA TYR A 22 -1.01 11.37 9.28
C TYR A 22 -1.22 12.68 10.06
N HIS A 23 -1.82 13.69 9.43
CA HIS A 23 -2.08 14.99 10.06
C HIS A 23 -3.05 14.90 11.24
N ALA A 24 -3.99 13.96 11.20
CA ALA A 24 -4.90 13.67 12.30
C ALA A 24 -4.24 12.86 13.45
N GLY A 25 -2.94 12.53 13.34
CA GLY A 25 -2.19 11.76 14.34
C GLY A 25 -2.66 10.31 14.48
N LYS A 26 -3.41 9.78 13.51
CA LYS A 26 -3.91 8.40 13.51
C LYS A 26 -2.84 7.40 13.08
N VAL A 27 -1.87 7.85 12.28
CA VAL A 27 -0.69 7.07 11.90
C VAL A 27 0.57 7.92 12.13
N LYS A 28 1.65 7.29 12.59
CA LYS A 28 2.92 7.98 12.89
C LYS A 28 3.89 7.99 11.70
N TRP A 29 3.82 6.95 10.87
CA TRP A 29 4.72 6.69 9.75
C TRP A 29 3.92 6.17 8.57
N LEU A 30 4.40 6.44 7.35
CA LEU A 30 3.78 5.98 6.11
C LEU A 30 4.74 5.08 5.34
N LEU A 31 4.33 3.84 5.09
CA LEU A 31 5.04 2.90 4.22
C LEU A 31 4.41 2.92 2.82
N VAL A 32 5.10 3.50 1.84
CA VAL A 32 4.67 3.54 0.45
C VAL A 32 5.24 2.35 -0.32
N SER A 33 4.40 1.34 -0.54
CA SER A 33 4.78 0.11 -1.24
C SER A 33 4.26 0.07 -2.68
N GLY A 34 5.14 -0.15 -3.65
CA GLY A 34 4.81 -0.21 -5.08
C GLY A 34 5.88 -0.99 -5.86
N ASP A 35 5.61 -1.25 -7.14
CA ASP A 35 6.61 -1.87 -8.00
C ASP A 35 7.61 -0.82 -8.52
N ASN A 36 8.89 -1.18 -8.53
CA ASN A 36 9.94 -0.49 -9.29
C ASN A 36 10.25 -1.23 -10.61
N GLY A 37 9.29 -2.02 -11.12
CA GLY A 37 9.54 -2.95 -12.23
C GLY A 37 9.59 -2.26 -13.60
N ARG A 38 9.13 -1.02 -13.71
CA ARG A 38 9.05 -0.29 -14.99
C ARG A 38 10.10 0.82 -15.05
N LYS A 39 11.00 0.73 -16.05
CA LYS A 39 12.11 1.68 -16.30
C LYS A 39 11.72 3.17 -16.37
N ASN A 40 10.44 3.50 -16.59
CA ASN A 40 10.01 4.86 -16.92
C ASN A 40 9.13 5.53 -15.84
N TYR A 41 8.82 4.86 -14.71
CA TYR A 41 8.11 5.50 -13.60
C TYR A 41 8.22 4.64 -12.33
N ASP A 42 8.92 5.12 -11.31
CA ASP A 42 8.99 4.44 -10.02
C ASP A 42 7.77 4.81 -9.16
N GLU A 43 6.98 3.81 -8.75
CA GLU A 43 5.71 4.06 -8.08
C GLU A 43 5.90 4.63 -6.66
N ALA A 44 6.88 4.12 -5.90
CA ALA A 44 7.12 4.51 -4.52
C ALA A 44 7.68 5.94 -4.37
N PRO A 45 8.68 6.39 -5.15
CA PRO A 45 9.13 7.78 -5.13
C PRO A 45 8.03 8.76 -5.56
N GLY A 46 7.17 8.38 -6.51
CA GLY A 46 6.00 9.19 -6.89
C GLY A 46 5.00 9.35 -5.75
N MET A 47 4.75 8.29 -4.97
CA MET A 47 3.93 8.36 -3.75
C MET A 47 4.58 9.26 -2.69
N GLN A 48 5.89 9.14 -2.48
CA GLN A 48 6.62 9.96 -1.52
C GLN A 48 6.53 11.45 -1.87
N GLN A 49 6.81 11.82 -3.12
CA GLN A 49 6.70 13.21 -3.58
C GLN A 49 5.28 13.75 -3.43
N ALA A 50 4.27 12.95 -3.75
CA ALA A 50 2.87 13.35 -3.61
C ALA A 50 2.47 13.58 -2.13
N LEU A 51 2.99 12.78 -1.20
CA LEU A 51 2.78 12.98 0.25
C LEU A 51 3.55 14.20 0.79
N ILE A 52 4.77 14.42 0.32
CA ILE A 52 5.55 15.62 0.67
C ILE A 52 4.82 16.89 0.20
N ALA A 53 4.27 16.86 -1.01
CA ALA A 53 3.44 17.97 -1.53
C ALA A 53 2.16 18.21 -0.69
N LYS A 54 1.74 17.25 0.13
CA LYS A 54 0.63 17.35 1.08
C LYS A 54 1.08 17.69 2.51
N GLY A 55 2.34 18.07 2.69
CA GLY A 55 2.89 18.50 3.98
C GLY A 55 3.33 17.37 4.91
N VAL A 56 3.37 16.12 4.44
CA VAL A 56 3.97 15.02 5.22
C VAL A 56 5.49 15.15 5.11
N PRO A 57 6.22 15.24 6.23
CA PRO A 57 7.68 15.39 6.17
C PRO A 57 8.30 14.11 5.59
N ALA A 58 9.32 14.26 4.73
CA ALA A 58 9.98 13.13 4.07
C ALA A 58 10.49 12.07 5.07
N LYS A 59 10.90 12.50 6.26
CA LYS A 59 11.33 11.60 7.34
C LYS A 59 10.24 10.67 7.84
N ALA A 60 8.97 11.00 7.62
CA ALA A 60 7.84 10.19 8.04
C ALA A 60 7.46 9.10 7.01
N ILE A 61 8.14 9.06 5.85
CA ILE A 61 7.77 8.24 4.71
C ILE A 61 8.89 7.25 4.40
N PHE A 62 8.53 5.97 4.33
CA PHE A 62 9.41 4.85 3.99
C PHE A 62 8.96 4.21 2.70
N CYS A 63 9.89 3.74 1.88
CA CYS A 63 9.59 3.23 0.55
C CYS A 63 9.86 1.72 0.47
N ASP A 64 8.86 0.98 0.00
CA ASP A 64 8.98 -0.44 -0.32
C ASP A 64 8.89 -0.66 -1.83
N TYR A 65 10.03 -0.98 -2.44
CA TYR A 65 10.18 -1.11 -3.90
C TYR A 65 9.89 -2.52 -4.44
N ALA A 66 9.64 -3.47 -3.55
CA ALA A 66 9.37 -4.87 -3.91
C ALA A 66 7.90 -5.25 -3.66
N GLY A 67 7.00 -4.25 -3.66
CA GLY A 67 5.55 -4.43 -3.54
C GLY A 67 4.87 -4.78 -4.86
N PHE A 68 5.17 -5.94 -5.46
CA PHE A 68 4.65 -6.34 -6.77
C PHE A 68 3.19 -6.83 -6.77
N SER A 69 2.71 -7.35 -5.63
CA SER A 69 1.35 -7.86 -5.46
C SER A 69 0.86 -7.68 -4.03
N THR A 70 -0.46 -7.65 -3.78
CA THR A 70 -1.00 -7.25 -2.45
C THR A 70 -0.42 -8.10 -1.32
N LEU A 71 -0.12 -9.36 -1.63
CA LEU A 71 0.63 -10.27 -0.78
C LEU A 71 2.02 -9.73 -0.43
N ASP A 72 2.81 -9.30 -1.42
CA ASP A 72 4.13 -8.72 -1.20
C ASP A 72 4.07 -7.51 -0.26
N SER A 73 3.17 -6.54 -0.47
CA SER A 73 3.07 -5.38 0.45
C SER A 73 2.72 -5.79 1.88
N VAL A 74 1.75 -6.67 2.06
CA VAL A 74 1.28 -7.08 3.39
C VAL A 74 2.36 -7.88 4.11
N VAL A 75 2.93 -8.88 3.45
CA VAL A 75 3.96 -9.73 4.05
C VAL A 75 5.24 -8.95 4.28
N ARG A 76 5.64 -8.06 3.37
CA ARG A 76 6.86 -7.27 3.54
C ARG A 76 6.73 -6.21 4.63
N ALA A 77 5.56 -5.60 4.81
CA ALA A 77 5.33 -4.71 5.94
C ALA A 77 5.71 -5.40 7.27
N ASN A 78 5.41 -6.69 7.40
CA ASN A 78 5.81 -7.49 8.55
C ASN A 78 7.27 -7.96 8.50
N LYS A 79 7.67 -8.67 7.44
CA LYS A 79 8.94 -9.39 7.38
C LYS A 79 10.16 -8.49 7.14
N VAL A 80 9.93 -7.33 6.54
CA VAL A 80 10.99 -6.39 6.12
C VAL A 80 10.94 -5.16 6.98
N PHE A 81 9.76 -4.60 7.20
CA PHE A 81 9.59 -3.37 7.97
C PHE A 81 9.28 -3.63 9.45
N SER A 82 9.22 -4.90 9.88
CA SER A 82 8.95 -5.31 11.26
C SER A 82 7.65 -4.78 11.87
N GLU A 83 6.67 -4.42 11.02
CA GLU A 83 5.39 -3.91 11.47
C GLU A 83 4.37 -5.05 11.65
N ASN A 84 3.89 -5.22 12.88
CA ASN A 84 2.85 -6.19 13.23
C ASN A 84 1.44 -5.57 13.29
N HIS A 85 1.35 -4.24 13.46
CA HIS A 85 0.11 -3.49 13.60
C HIS A 85 0.06 -2.40 12.53
N ILE A 86 -0.70 -2.61 11.46
CA ILE A 86 -0.68 -1.75 10.28
C ILE A 86 -2.06 -1.22 9.92
N THR A 87 -2.11 0.01 9.40
CA THR A 87 -3.30 0.54 8.71
C THR A 87 -3.06 0.50 7.21
N ILE A 88 -3.87 -0.27 6.49
CA ILE A 88 -3.80 -0.42 5.04
C ILE A 88 -4.74 0.59 4.39
N ILE A 89 -4.18 1.55 3.67
CA ILE A 89 -4.92 2.62 3.01
C ILE A 89 -5.03 2.31 1.52
N SER A 90 -6.23 1.93 1.08
CA SER A 90 -6.55 1.66 -0.32
C SER A 90 -8.05 1.73 -0.56
N GLN A 91 -8.55 1.35 -1.73
CA GLN A 91 -9.99 1.20 -1.93
C GLN A 91 -10.50 -0.05 -1.24
N GLU A 92 -11.79 -0.03 -0.92
CA GLU A 92 -12.51 -1.09 -0.22
C GLU A 92 -12.17 -2.50 -0.70
N PHE A 93 -12.25 -2.75 -2.01
CA PHE A 93 -11.98 -4.08 -2.57
C PHE A 93 -10.51 -4.52 -2.41
N HIS A 94 -9.56 -3.60 -2.47
CA HIS A 94 -8.15 -3.91 -2.19
C HIS A 94 -7.91 -4.15 -0.70
N ASN A 95 -8.56 -3.37 0.16
CA ASN A 95 -8.47 -3.53 1.61
C ASN A 95 -9.06 -4.88 2.05
N GLN A 96 -10.21 -5.31 1.52
CA GLN A 96 -10.78 -6.62 1.83
C GLN A 96 -9.78 -7.76 1.56
N ARG A 97 -9.12 -7.74 0.39
CA ARG A 97 -8.04 -8.68 0.06
C ARG A 97 -6.86 -8.58 1.03
N ALA A 98 -6.41 -7.36 1.30
CA ALA A 98 -5.23 -7.12 2.11
C ALA A 98 -5.44 -7.55 3.57
N ILE A 99 -6.64 -7.33 4.12
CA ILE A 99 -7.03 -7.76 5.46
C ILE A 99 -7.16 -9.28 5.54
N TRP A 100 -7.76 -9.91 4.53
CA TRP A 100 -7.79 -11.36 4.46
C TRP A 100 -6.39 -11.96 4.47
N LEU A 101 -5.47 -11.40 3.67
CA LEU A 101 -4.06 -11.79 3.64
C LEU A 101 -3.38 -11.56 4.99
N ALA A 102 -3.52 -10.38 5.58
CA ALA A 102 -2.93 -10.06 6.88
C ALA A 102 -3.31 -11.09 7.95
N LYS A 103 -4.60 -11.47 7.99
CA LYS A 103 -5.10 -12.52 8.89
C LYS A 103 -4.43 -13.88 8.67
N GLN A 104 -4.20 -14.30 7.42
CA GLN A 104 -3.52 -15.57 7.13
C GLN A 104 -2.05 -15.57 7.59
N TYR A 105 -1.40 -14.40 7.60
CA TYR A 105 0.00 -14.25 7.99
C TYR A 105 0.17 -13.78 9.45
N GLY A 106 -0.91 -13.74 10.25
CA GLY A 106 -0.87 -13.35 11.66
C GLY A 106 -0.53 -11.87 11.90
N ILE A 107 -0.84 -11.01 10.92
CA ILE A 107 -0.60 -9.56 10.98
C ILE A 107 -1.89 -8.87 11.44
N ASP A 108 -1.81 -8.03 12.47
CA ASP A 108 -2.92 -7.19 12.88
C ASP A 108 -3.03 -5.98 11.94
N ALA A 109 -4.09 -5.95 11.15
CA ALA A 109 -4.27 -4.96 10.12
C ALA A 109 -5.69 -4.37 10.15
N ILE A 110 -5.76 -3.05 9.99
CA ILE A 110 -7.00 -2.30 9.80
C ILE A 110 -7.04 -1.79 8.37
N GLY A 111 -8.15 -2.00 7.67
CA GLY A 111 -8.35 -1.47 6.31
C GLY A 111 -9.04 -0.12 6.37
N PHE A 112 -8.42 0.93 5.84
CA PHE A 112 -9.01 2.25 5.73
C PHE A 112 -9.33 2.57 4.26
N ASN A 113 -10.62 2.70 3.97
CA ASN A 113 -11.12 2.86 2.61
C ASN A 113 -10.98 4.30 2.12
N ALA A 114 -10.10 4.52 1.15
CA ALA A 114 -10.04 5.78 0.41
C ALA A 114 -11.32 5.95 -0.43
N PRO A 115 -11.88 7.17 -0.56
CA PRO A 115 -13.12 7.40 -1.31
C PRO A 115 -13.05 6.87 -2.76
N ASP A 116 -14.05 6.09 -3.17
CA ASP A 116 -14.19 5.59 -4.54
C ASP A 116 -14.69 6.72 -5.48
N LEU A 117 -14.43 6.57 -6.79
CA LEU A 117 -14.74 7.56 -7.82
C LEU A 117 -16.16 7.42 -8.39
N ASN A 118 -16.83 6.29 -8.17
CA ASN A 118 -18.09 5.95 -8.83
C ASN A 118 -19.20 5.57 -7.86
N MET A 119 -20.06 6.54 -7.52
CA MET A 119 -21.34 6.29 -6.82
C MET A 119 -22.52 6.00 -7.77
N LYS A 120 -22.30 5.92 -9.10
CA LYS A 120 -23.37 5.97 -10.11
C LYS A 120 -23.78 4.63 -10.77
N HIS A 121 -23.10 3.52 -10.49
CA HIS A 121 -23.57 2.18 -10.89
C HIS A 121 -23.77 1.37 -9.62
N GLY A 122 -24.81 0.53 -9.56
CA GLY A 122 -25.19 -0.21 -8.36
C GLY A 122 -23.97 -0.82 -7.65
N LEU A 123 -23.76 -0.40 -6.40
CA LEU A 123 -22.60 -0.75 -5.57
C LEU A 123 -22.31 -2.26 -5.60
N TYR A 124 -23.37 -3.06 -5.51
CA TYR A 124 -23.31 -4.52 -5.54
C TYR A 124 -22.71 -5.11 -6.84
N THR A 125 -23.06 -4.59 -8.01
CA THR A 125 -22.60 -5.15 -9.29
C THR A 125 -21.13 -4.84 -9.53
N GLN A 126 -20.71 -3.60 -9.27
CA GLN A 126 -19.29 -3.23 -9.38
C GLN A 126 -18.44 -3.93 -8.32
N LEU A 127 -18.96 -4.04 -7.10
CA LEU A 127 -18.30 -4.77 -6.02
C LEU A 127 -18.13 -6.24 -6.41
N ARG A 128 -19.18 -6.90 -6.92
CA ARG A 128 -19.11 -8.30 -7.36
C ARG A 128 -18.10 -8.53 -8.47
N GLU A 129 -18.05 -7.68 -9.49
CA GLU A 129 -17.07 -7.81 -10.58
C GLU A 129 -15.63 -7.57 -10.13
N LYS A 130 -15.40 -6.57 -9.25
CA LYS A 130 -14.09 -6.31 -8.66
C LYS A 130 -13.66 -7.45 -7.72
N LEU A 131 -14.60 -7.95 -6.90
CA LEU A 131 -14.41 -9.10 -6.01
C LEU A 131 -14.11 -10.37 -6.80
N ALA A 132 -14.82 -10.64 -7.90
CA ALA A 132 -14.57 -11.80 -8.74
C ALA A 132 -13.16 -11.77 -9.34
N ARG A 133 -12.67 -10.59 -9.75
CA ARG A 133 -11.28 -10.43 -10.23
C ARG A 133 -10.25 -10.65 -9.12
N VAL A 134 -10.56 -10.23 -7.90
CA VAL A 134 -9.70 -10.41 -6.73
C VAL A 134 -9.71 -11.87 -6.27
N SER A 135 -10.88 -12.51 -6.17
CA SER A 135 -11.06 -13.91 -5.82
C SER A 135 -10.39 -14.81 -6.85
N ALA A 136 -10.59 -14.59 -8.14
CA ALA A 136 -9.90 -15.37 -9.18
C ALA A 136 -8.37 -15.31 -9.07
N VAL A 137 -7.81 -14.21 -8.54
CA VAL A 137 -6.36 -14.07 -8.29
C VAL A 137 -5.95 -14.69 -6.95
N ILE A 138 -6.86 -14.77 -5.98
CA ILE A 138 -6.66 -15.45 -4.68
C ILE A 138 -6.74 -16.97 -4.88
N ASP A 139 -7.85 -17.45 -5.45
CA ASP A 139 -8.16 -18.86 -5.72
C ASP A 139 -7.11 -19.52 -6.62
N ALA A 140 -6.59 -18.80 -7.62
CA ALA A 140 -5.62 -19.37 -8.54
C ALA A 140 -4.17 -19.42 -8.01
N LYS A 141 -3.83 -18.74 -6.89
CA LYS A 141 -2.42 -18.49 -6.53
C LYS A 141 -2.04 -18.58 -5.05
N ILE A 142 -3.00 -18.60 -4.12
CA ILE A 142 -2.71 -18.50 -2.69
C ILE A 142 -2.44 -19.84 -2.00
N LEU A 143 -2.60 -20.99 -2.67
CA LEU A 143 -2.24 -22.24 -2.03
C LEU A 143 -0.72 -22.40 -1.81
N HIS A 144 0.17 -21.73 -2.56
CA HIS A 144 1.64 -21.91 -2.43
C HIS A 144 2.54 -20.69 -2.76
N ARG A 145 2.03 -19.45 -2.87
CA ARG A 145 2.90 -18.29 -3.19
C ARG A 145 3.58 -17.68 -1.96
N GLN A 146 4.89 -17.58 -2.03
CA GLN A 146 5.73 -16.79 -1.13
C GLN A 146 5.99 -15.39 -1.73
N PRO A 147 6.29 -14.36 -0.90
CA PRO A 147 6.67 -13.04 -1.42
C PRO A 147 7.89 -13.14 -2.33
N LYS A 148 7.91 -12.36 -3.42
CA LYS A 148 8.93 -12.51 -4.47
C LYS A 148 10.34 -12.14 -3.98
N TYR A 149 10.43 -11.11 -3.12
CA TYR A 149 11.69 -10.66 -2.52
C TYR A 149 11.42 -10.24 -1.08
N LEU A 150 12.32 -10.60 -0.16
CA LEU A 150 12.24 -10.18 1.25
C LEU A 150 13.31 -9.11 1.56
N GLY A 151 14.54 -9.21 1.06
CA GLY A 151 15.53 -8.14 1.26
C GLY A 151 15.92 -7.94 2.75
N PRO A 152 16.78 -6.95 3.07
CA PRO A 152 17.23 -6.68 4.43
C PRO A 152 16.13 -6.06 5.30
N LEU A 153 16.25 -6.23 6.62
CA LEU A 153 15.32 -5.68 7.60
C LEU A 153 15.51 -4.16 7.71
N VAL A 154 14.39 -3.43 7.70
CA VAL A 154 14.32 -1.97 7.79
C VAL A 154 13.48 -1.61 9.01
N MET A 155 14.09 -0.99 10.02
CA MET A 155 13.35 -0.52 11.18
C MET A 155 12.67 0.81 10.87
N ILE A 156 11.39 0.94 11.20
CA ILE A 156 10.67 2.22 11.12
C ILE A 156 10.74 2.91 12.48
N GLY A 157 11.34 4.10 12.55
CA GLY A 157 11.44 4.84 13.81
C GLY A 157 12.19 6.17 13.70
N PRO A 158 12.34 6.91 14.81
CA PRO A 158 12.98 8.23 14.81
C PRO A 158 14.49 8.21 14.49
N PHE A 159 15.13 7.04 14.55
CA PHE A 159 16.58 6.85 14.33
C PHE A 159 16.91 6.04 13.07
N SER A 160 15.91 5.68 12.25
CA SER A 160 16.14 4.93 11.01
C SER A 160 16.66 5.83 9.90
N GLU A 161 17.40 5.31 8.91
CA GLU A 161 17.61 6.06 7.67
C GLU A 161 16.24 6.33 7.02
N HIS A 162 15.89 7.61 6.89
CA HIS A 162 14.55 8.02 6.49
C HIS A 162 14.49 8.35 5.00
N GLY A 163 13.33 8.10 4.39
CA GLY A 163 13.08 8.42 2.98
C GLY A 163 13.33 7.26 2.02
N CYS A 164 12.84 7.40 0.80
CA CYS A 164 13.26 6.58 -0.34
C CYS A 164 14.78 6.74 -0.54
N PRO A 165 15.61 5.67 -0.47
CA PRO A 165 17.01 5.78 -0.87
C PRO A 165 17.10 6.33 -2.30
N ALA A 166 17.98 7.32 -2.49
CA ALA A 166 18.25 7.86 -3.82
C ALA A 166 18.80 6.73 -4.71
N LYS A 167 18.39 6.72 -5.98
CA LYS A 167 19.08 5.87 -6.97
C LYS A 167 20.52 6.37 -7.09
N GLU A 168 21.48 5.50 -6.81
CA GLU A 168 22.83 5.62 -7.39
C GLU A 168 22.75 5.42 -8.92
#